data_AF-A0A7J0CGQ6-F1
#
_entry.id   AF-A0A7J0CGQ6-F1
#
_cell.length_a   1.000
_cell.length_b   1.000
_cell.length_c   1.000
_cell.angle_alpha   90.00
_cell.angle_beta   90.00
_cell.angle_gamma   90.00
#
_symmetry.space_group_name_H-M   'P 1'
#
loop_
_entity.id
_entity.type
_entity.pdbx_description
1 polymer ?
#
loop_
_entity_poly.entity_id
_entity_poly.type
_entity_poly.pdbx_seq_one_letter_code
_entity_poly.pdbx_strand_id
1 'polypeptide(L)'
;MPAELGLVTGIVGGLVVGLLPGSKLQVSGPAAGLTVLVYEAVTEFGLGTLGPIVLAAGLLQVVLGVARFGRWFRAISVSVVQGMLAGIGLVIVLGQVYAMADTEQPGTALAKIAGLPGLAAEIATNTEALTAFGLGAGTVAVLLLWPKLPAAVRLVPAPSPRSAWPPPSPPWPDCRPPWPM
;
A
#
# COMPACT_ATOMS: atom_id res chain seq x y z
N MET A 1 13.32 9.20 5.63
CA MET A 1 12.82 10.48 5.11
C MET A 1 11.86 11.08 6.13
N PRO A 2 11.90 12.39 6.39
CA PRO A 2 10.94 13.04 7.29
C PRO A 2 9.50 12.91 6.76
N ALA A 3 8.55 12.66 7.66
CA ALA A 3 7.15 12.39 7.30
C ALA A 3 6.46 13.57 6.58
N GLU A 4 6.90 14.80 6.87
CA GLU A 4 6.37 16.02 6.23
C GLU A 4 6.56 16.04 4.71
N LEU A 5 7.68 15.52 4.20
CA LEU A 5 7.90 15.46 2.74
C LEU A 5 6.93 14.48 2.06
N GLY A 6 6.53 13.41 2.74
CA GLY A 6 5.50 12.49 2.25
C GLY A 6 4.13 13.16 2.16
N LEU A 7 3.80 14.01 3.14
CA LEU A 7 2.54 14.76 3.14
C LEU A 7 2.50 15.80 2.00
N VAL A 8 3.57 16.57 1.85
CA VAL A 8 3.68 17.61 0.81
C VAL A 8 3.61 16.99 -0.58
N THR A 9 4.34 15.90 -0.83
CA THR A 9 4.32 15.21 -2.13
C THR A 9 2.96 14.57 -2.43
N GLY A 10 2.27 14.07 -1.40
CA GLY A 10 0.89 13.57 -1.51
C GLY A 10 -0.10 14.67 -1.91
N ILE A 11 -0.04 15.85 -1.28
CA ILE A 11 -0.91 16.99 -1.60
C ILE A 11 -0.66 17.48 -3.02
N VAL A 12 0.60 17.72 -3.38
CA VAL A 12 0.98 18.23 -4.71
C VAL A 12 0.61 17.22 -5.80
N GLY A 13 0.94 15.94 -5.60
CA GLY A 13 0.60 14.87 -6.55
C GLY A 13 -0.92 14.70 -6.71
N GLY A 14 -1.67 14.75 -5.61
CA GLY A 14 -3.13 14.68 -5.64
C GLY A 14 -3.79 15.84 -6.38
N LEU A 15 -3.30 17.07 -6.15
CA LEU A 15 -3.83 18.27 -6.80
C LEU A 15 -3.49 18.31 -8.30
N VAL A 16 -2.24 18.02 -8.66
CA VAL A 16 -1.82 17.98 -10.06
C VAL A 16 -2.58 16.88 -10.82
N VAL A 17 -2.61 15.65 -10.31
CA VAL A 17 -3.29 14.53 -10.99
C VAL A 17 -4.81 14.69 -10.98
N GLY A 18 -5.39 15.27 -9.92
CA GLY A 18 -6.83 15.50 -9.80
C GLY A 18 -7.38 16.53 -10.79
N LEU A 19 -6.54 17.43 -11.31
CA LEU A 19 -6.91 18.40 -12.35
C LEU A 19 -6.90 17.78 -13.77
N LEU A 20 -6.29 16.62 -13.96
CA LEU A 20 -6.31 15.91 -15.25
C LEU A 20 -7.63 15.13 -15.42
N PRO A 21 -8.12 14.93 -16.66
CA PRO A 21 -9.29 14.09 -16.92
C PRO A 21 -9.04 12.63 -16.49
N GLY A 22 -9.50 12.28 -15.29
CA GLY A 22 -9.28 10.99 -14.64
C GLY A 22 -10.54 10.12 -14.51
N SER A 23 -10.35 8.88 -14.07
CA SER A 23 -11.46 7.96 -13.76
C SER A 23 -12.14 8.34 -12.45
N LYS A 24 -13.47 8.16 -12.35
CA LYS A 24 -14.26 8.40 -11.12
C LYS A 24 -13.82 7.53 -9.92
N LEU A 25 -12.97 6.52 -10.15
CA LEU A 25 -12.46 5.60 -9.13
C LEU A 25 -10.97 5.82 -8.81
N GLN A 26 -10.34 6.85 -9.35
CA GLN A 26 -8.91 7.09 -9.14
C GLN A 26 -8.68 7.78 -7.79
N VAL A 27 -7.94 7.13 -6.90
CA VAL A 27 -7.41 7.73 -5.68
C VAL A 27 -5.92 7.95 -5.89
N SER A 28 -5.53 9.20 -6.14
CA SER A 28 -4.13 9.57 -6.30
C SER A 28 -3.50 9.73 -4.91
N GLY A 29 -2.81 8.69 -4.45
CA GLY A 29 -2.04 8.70 -3.21
C GLY A 29 -0.71 7.98 -3.37
N PRO A 30 0.29 8.24 -2.51
CA PRO A 30 1.55 7.52 -2.50
C PRO A 30 1.29 6.03 -2.22
N ALA A 31 1.47 5.18 -3.22
CA ALA A 31 1.32 3.73 -3.04
C ALA A 31 2.46 3.22 -2.16
N ALA A 32 2.14 2.42 -1.13
CA ALA A 32 3.15 1.83 -0.25
C ALA A 32 4.20 0.99 -1.00
N GLY A 33 3.83 0.36 -2.13
CA GLY A 33 4.80 -0.34 -2.98
C GLY A 33 5.81 0.59 -3.66
N LEU A 34 5.39 1.82 -4.00
CA LEU A 34 6.25 2.79 -4.66
C LEU A 34 7.29 3.38 -3.68
N THR A 35 6.93 3.57 -2.41
CA THR A 35 7.88 4.08 -1.41
C THR A 35 9.01 3.08 -1.15
N VAL A 36 8.73 1.78 -1.14
CA VAL A 36 9.74 0.72 -1.02
C VAL A 36 10.69 0.75 -2.23
N LEU A 37 10.15 0.83 -3.45
CA LEU A 37 10.97 0.93 -4.67
C LEU A 37 11.84 2.18 -4.70
N VAL A 38 11.31 3.33 -4.26
CA VAL A 38 12.10 4.57 -4.16
C VAL A 38 13.20 4.42 -3.11
N TYR A 39 12.91 3.80 -1.97
CA TYR A 39 13.94 3.53 -0.96
C TYR A 39 15.07 2.66 -1.53
N GLU A 40 14.74 1.57 -2.20
CA GLU A 40 15.73 0.70 -2.85
C GLU A 40 16.55 1.47 -3.91
N ALA A 41 15.89 2.25 -4.77
CA ALA A 41 16.57 3.08 -5.76
C ALA A 41 17.50 4.13 -5.14
N VAL A 42 17.10 4.75 -4.01
CA VAL A 42 17.97 5.66 -3.26
C VAL A 42 19.18 4.93 -2.68
N THR A 43 18.98 3.74 -2.12
CA THR A 43 20.07 2.95 -1.54
C THR A 43 21.06 2.48 -2.60
N GLU A 44 20.61 2.19 -3.81
CA GLU A 44 21.45 1.68 -4.90
C GLU A 44 22.11 2.80 -5.72
N PHE A 45 21.35 3.84 -6.10
CA PHE A 45 21.79 4.88 -7.03
C PHE A 45 22.03 6.25 -6.36
N GLY A 46 21.71 6.40 -5.07
CA GLY A 46 21.82 7.65 -4.32
C GLY A 46 20.68 8.64 -4.57
N LEU A 47 20.60 9.68 -3.74
CA LEU A 47 19.51 10.67 -3.82
C LEU A 47 19.54 11.53 -5.09
N GLY A 48 20.73 11.83 -5.63
CA GLY A 48 20.89 12.73 -6.78
C GLY A 48 20.35 12.16 -8.09
N THR A 49 20.23 10.85 -8.21
CA THR A 49 19.78 10.14 -9.42
C THR A 49 18.26 9.92 -9.46
N LEU A 50 17.55 10.16 -8.35
CA LEU A 50 16.09 10.02 -8.29
C LEU A 50 15.36 10.93 -9.26
N GLY A 51 15.75 12.20 -9.35
CA GLY A 51 15.12 13.17 -10.27
C GLY A 51 15.15 12.71 -11.72
N PRO A 52 16.33 12.38 -12.28
CA PRO A 52 16.46 11.81 -13.61
C PRO A 52 15.65 10.52 -13.83
N ILE A 53 15.67 9.58 -12.88
CA ILE A 53 14.94 8.30 -12.98
C ILE A 53 13.43 8.55 -13.03
N VAL A 54 12.90 9.40 -12.15
CA VAL A 54 11.47 9.73 -12.10
C VAL A 54 11.04 10.45 -13.37
N LEU A 55 11.85 11.38 -13.88
CA LEU A 55 11.58 12.10 -15.12
C LEU A 55 11.58 11.15 -16.33
N ALA A 56 12.54 10.23 -16.41
CA ALA A 56 12.61 9.22 -17.46
C ALA A 56 11.41 8.25 -17.39
N ALA A 57 11.03 7.79 -16.20
CA ALA A 57 9.87 6.95 -15.99
C ALA A 57 8.56 7.66 -16.40
N GLY A 58 8.41 8.93 -16.03
CA GLY A 58 7.25 9.74 -16.43
C GLY A 58 7.17 9.97 -17.94
N LEU A 59 8.30 10.28 -18.58
CA LEU A 59 8.37 10.42 -20.04
C LEU A 59 8.02 9.11 -20.75
N LEU A 60 8.55 7.99 -20.28
CA LEU A 60 8.23 6.66 -20.78
C LEU A 60 6.73 6.37 -20.63
N GLN A 61 6.13 6.71 -19.50
CA GLN A 61 4.70 6.53 -19.24
C GLN A 61 3.83 7.35 -20.21
N VAL A 62 4.23 8.59 -20.53
CA VAL A 62 3.57 9.43 -21.53
C VAL A 62 3.68 8.80 -22.93
N VAL A 63 4.88 8.36 -23.33
CA VAL A 63 5.11 7.71 -24.63
C VAL A 63 4.26 6.44 -24.78
N LEU A 64 4.23 5.58 -23.75
CA LEU A 64 3.40 4.37 -23.73
C LEU A 64 1.90 4.69 -23.76
N GLY A 65 1.48 5.77 -23.09
CA GLY A 65 0.11 6.27 -23.11
C GLY A 65 -0.34 6.72 -24.50
N VAL A 66 0.49 7.51 -25.20
CA VAL A 66 0.23 7.98 -26.57
C VAL A 66 0.22 6.81 -27.56
N ALA A 67 1.13 5.84 -27.40
CA ALA A 67 1.17 4.62 -28.19
C ALA A 67 0.02 3.62 -27.89
N ARG A 68 -0.88 3.94 -26.95
CA ARG A 68 -2.05 3.12 -26.56
C ARG A 68 -1.70 1.70 -26.11
N PHE A 69 -0.51 1.48 -25.53
CA PHE A 69 -0.13 0.19 -24.95
C PHE A 69 -1.00 -0.23 -23.76
N GLY A 70 -1.82 0.66 -23.19
CA GLY A 70 -2.80 0.31 -22.15
C GLY A 70 -3.80 -0.78 -22.55
N ARG A 71 -4.05 -0.99 -23.86
CA ARG A 71 -4.85 -2.13 -24.35
C ARG A 71 -4.20 -3.48 -24.07
N TRP A 72 -2.88 -3.56 -24.18
CA TRP A 72 -2.09 -4.76 -23.91
C TRP A 72 -2.00 -5.06 -22.41
N PHE A 73 -2.05 -4.03 -21.57
CA PHE A 73 -2.09 -4.21 -20.11
C PHE A 73 -3.31 -5.03 -19.66
N ARG A 74 -4.43 -4.95 -20.39
CA ARG A 74 -5.63 -5.78 -20.12
C ARG A 74 -5.45 -7.26 -20.46
N ALA A 75 -4.39 -7.62 -21.19
CA ALA A 75 -4.04 -9.01 -21.48
C ALA A 75 -3.19 -9.65 -20.37
N ILE A 76 -2.74 -8.88 -19.36
CA ILE A 76 -2.02 -9.42 -18.21
C ILE A 76 -2.98 -10.29 -17.40
N SER A 77 -2.56 -11.53 -17.10
CA SER A 77 -3.35 -12.45 -16.27
C SER A 77 -3.53 -11.90 -14.86
N VAL A 78 -4.74 -12.03 -14.32
CA VAL A 78 -5.07 -11.68 -12.94
C VAL A 78 -4.14 -12.38 -11.95
N SER A 79 -3.70 -13.61 -12.25
CA SER A 79 -2.77 -14.37 -11.41
C SER A 79 -1.42 -13.67 -11.22
N VAL A 80 -0.93 -12.96 -12.24
CA VAL A 80 0.35 -12.23 -12.16
C VAL A 80 0.22 -11.02 -11.24
N VAL A 81 -0.88 -10.29 -11.37
CA VAL A 81 -1.15 -9.11 -10.52
C VAL A 81 -1.32 -9.53 -9.06
N GLN A 82 -2.06 -10.61 -8.80
CA GLN A 82 -2.19 -11.17 -7.45
C GLN A 82 -0.85 -11.64 -6.88
N GLY A 83 0.00 -12.27 -7.70
CA GLY A 83 1.35 -12.66 -7.28
C GLY A 83 2.23 -11.46 -6.92
N MET A 84 2.19 -10.39 -7.72
CA MET A 84 2.92 -9.14 -7.42
C MET A 84 2.44 -8.50 -6.12
N LEU A 85 1.12 -8.40 -5.92
CA LEU A 85 0.54 -7.86 -4.69
C LEU A 85 0.86 -8.72 -3.46
N ALA A 86 0.84 -10.04 -3.61
CA ALA A 86 1.23 -10.98 -2.55
C ALA A 86 2.72 -10.82 -2.20
N GLY A 87 3.59 -10.67 -3.20
CA GLY A 87 5.02 -10.45 -3.01
C GLY A 87 5.32 -9.14 -2.27
N ILE A 88 4.75 -8.02 -2.74
CA ILE A 88 4.90 -6.71 -2.07
C ILE A 88 4.33 -6.76 -0.65
N GLY A 89 3.17 -7.38 -0.47
CA GLY A 89 2.55 -7.58 0.84
C GLY A 89 3.45 -8.36 1.80
N LEU A 90 4.06 -9.45 1.33
CA LEU A 90 4.99 -10.26 2.13
C LEU A 90 6.21 -9.44 2.58
N VAL A 91 6.83 -8.66 1.69
CA VAL A 91 7.98 -7.80 2.03
C VAL A 91 7.61 -6.75 3.07
N ILE A 92 6.42 -6.14 2.95
CA ILE A 92 5.93 -5.16 3.92
C ILE A 92 5.67 -5.82 5.28
N VAL A 93 4.98 -6.97 5.32
CA VAL A 93 4.71 -7.71 6.57
C VAL A 93 6.02 -8.09 7.26
N LEU A 94 6.99 -8.62 6.52
CA LEU A 94 8.31 -8.93 7.06
C LEU A 94 8.98 -7.67 7.63
N GLY A 95 8.89 -6.53 6.93
CA GLY A 95 9.43 -5.28 7.46
C GLY A 95 8.80 -4.84 8.79
N GLN A 96 7.47 -5.01 8.94
CA GLN A 96 6.78 -4.69 10.19
C GLN A 96 7.16 -5.64 11.34
N VAL A 97 7.43 -6.92 11.05
CA VAL A 97 7.86 -7.89 12.08
C VAL A 97 9.22 -7.51 12.68
N TYR A 98 10.19 -7.12 11.85
CA TYR A 98 11.50 -6.65 12.32
C TYR A 98 11.39 -5.34 13.10
N ALA A 99 10.56 -4.40 12.61
CA ALA A 99 10.30 -3.14 13.33
C ALA A 99 9.62 -3.35 14.69
N MET A 100 8.80 -4.39 14.85
CA MET A 100 8.17 -4.74 16.14
C MET A 100 9.10 -5.46 17.11
N ALA A 101 10.17 -6.10 16.61
CA ALA A 101 11.16 -6.79 17.43
C ALA A 101 12.35 -5.91 17.83
N ASP A 102 12.34 -4.62 17.46
CA ASP A 102 13.39 -3.62 17.71
C ASP A 102 14.81 -4.07 17.31
N THR A 103 14.90 -4.90 16.26
CA THR A 103 16.16 -5.49 15.78
C THR A 103 16.53 -4.94 14.41
N GLU A 104 17.83 -4.76 14.16
CA GLU A 104 18.32 -4.16 12.92
C GLU A 104 17.87 -4.95 11.69
N GLN A 105 17.21 -4.25 10.77
CA GLN A 105 16.58 -4.89 9.65
C GLN A 105 17.59 -5.19 8.52
N PRO A 106 17.74 -6.46 8.10
CA PRO A 106 18.55 -6.79 6.93
C PRO A 106 18.01 -6.13 5.67
N GLY A 107 18.89 -5.59 4.82
CA GLY A 107 18.53 -4.79 3.65
C GLY A 107 17.81 -5.54 2.52
N THR A 108 17.81 -6.88 2.50
CA THR A 108 17.29 -7.68 1.38
C THR A 108 16.18 -8.63 1.84
N ALA A 109 15.11 -8.79 1.05
CA ALA A 109 13.97 -9.66 1.36
C ALA A 109 14.36 -11.11 1.67
N LEU A 110 15.34 -11.68 0.94
CA LEU A 110 15.85 -13.02 1.21
C LEU A 110 16.62 -13.11 2.54
N ALA A 111 17.39 -12.07 2.88
CA ALA A 111 18.07 -11.98 4.16
C ALA A 111 17.07 -11.83 5.33
N LYS A 112 15.95 -11.13 5.12
CA LYS A 112 14.86 -11.06 6.09
C LYS A 112 14.21 -12.42 6.35
N ILE A 113 14.07 -13.28 5.35
CA ILE A 113 13.53 -14.63 5.51
C ILE A 113 14.55 -15.54 6.20
N ALA A 114 15.82 -15.47 5.79
CA ALA A 114 16.89 -16.26 6.39
C ALA A 114 17.19 -15.88 7.85
N GLY A 115 16.94 -14.62 8.25
CA GLY A 115 17.11 -14.13 9.61
C GLY A 115 15.96 -14.45 10.58
N LEU A 116 14.79 -14.88 10.08
CA LEU A 116 13.63 -15.26 10.91
C LEU A 116 13.92 -16.27 12.03
N PRO A 117 14.67 -17.37 11.81
CA PRO A 117 14.99 -18.30 12.89
C PRO A 117 15.89 -17.67 13.98
N GLY A 118 16.79 -16.75 13.61
CA GLY A 118 17.59 -15.99 14.57
C GLY A 118 16.75 -15.00 15.39
N LEU A 119 15.82 -14.30 14.72
CA LEU A 119 14.87 -13.39 15.34
C LEU A 119 13.94 -14.10 16.33
N ALA A 120 13.48 -15.31 16.00
CA ALA A 120 12.65 -16.12 16.88
C ALA A 120 13.43 -16.57 18.14
N ALA A 121 14.71 -16.90 17.99
CA ALA A 121 15.58 -17.22 19.13
C ALA A 121 15.85 -15.99 20.01
N GLU A 122 16.02 -14.82 19.41
CA GLU A 122 16.27 -13.56 20.11
C GLU A 122 15.02 -13.06 20.86
N ILE A 123 13.84 -13.13 20.25
CA ILE A 123 12.55 -12.86 20.93
C ILE A 123 12.31 -13.83 22.08
N ALA A 124 12.72 -15.10 21.95
CA ALA A 124 12.57 -16.10 22.99
C ALA A 124 13.54 -15.91 24.18
N THR A 125 14.66 -15.22 23.97
CA THR A 125 15.72 -15.05 24.97
C THR A 125 15.72 -13.67 25.63
N ASN A 126 15.26 -12.61 24.93
CA ASN A 126 15.18 -11.26 25.47
C ASN A 126 13.76 -10.86 25.89
N THR A 127 13.58 -10.56 27.18
CA THR A 127 12.29 -10.15 27.74
C THR A 127 11.80 -8.81 27.19
N GLU A 128 12.71 -7.89 26.83
CA GLU A 128 12.36 -6.59 26.23
C GLU A 128 11.79 -6.75 24.82
N ALA A 129 12.44 -7.56 23.96
CA ALA A 129 11.94 -7.90 22.63
C ALA A 129 10.59 -8.63 22.70
N LEU A 130 10.38 -9.50 23.70
CA LEU A 130 9.11 -10.17 23.94
C LEU A 130 8.00 -9.18 24.32
N THR A 131 8.29 -8.16 25.13
CA THR A 131 7.31 -7.13 25.51
C THR A 131 6.94 -6.20 24.35
N ALA A 132 7.92 -5.79 23.53
CA ALA A 132 7.69 -4.98 22.33
C ALA A 132 6.86 -5.76 21.29
N PHE A 133 7.22 -7.03 21.06
CA PHE A 133 6.45 -7.92 20.20
C PHE A 133 5.03 -8.17 20.73
N GLY A 134 4.88 -8.34 22.05
CA GLY A 134 3.59 -8.51 22.72
C GLY A 134 2.68 -7.28 22.56
N LEU A 135 3.23 -6.07 22.66
CA LEU A 135 2.50 -4.82 22.41
C LEU A 135 2.08 -4.70 20.95
N GLY A 136 3.00 -5.00 20.03
CA GLY A 136 2.75 -4.97 18.60
C GLY A 136 1.68 -5.98 18.16
N ALA A 137 1.83 -7.24 18.58
CA ALA A 137 0.87 -8.31 18.36
C ALA A 137 -0.49 -7.99 19.01
N GLY A 138 -0.49 -7.39 20.20
CA GLY A 138 -1.71 -6.92 20.87
C GLY A 138 -2.43 -5.84 20.05
N THR A 139 -1.69 -4.89 19.48
CA THR A 139 -2.26 -3.82 18.64
C THR A 139 -2.85 -4.40 17.34
N VAL A 140 -2.15 -5.33 16.70
CA VAL A 140 -2.65 -6.04 15.50
C VAL A 140 -3.88 -6.88 15.85
N ALA A 141 -3.87 -7.59 16.98
CA ALA A 141 -5.01 -8.36 17.45
C ALA A 141 -6.22 -7.46 17.69
N VAL A 142 -6.05 -6.31 18.35
CA VAL A 142 -7.12 -5.31 18.52
C VAL A 142 -7.66 -4.86 17.16
N LEU A 143 -6.81 -4.48 16.21
CA LEU A 143 -7.24 -4.03 14.89
C LEU A 143 -7.98 -5.12 14.09
N LEU A 144 -7.60 -6.40 14.23
CA LEU A 144 -8.23 -7.53 13.55
C LEU A 144 -9.52 -8.01 14.25
N LEU A 145 -9.61 -7.89 15.58
CA LEU A 145 -10.78 -8.30 16.36
C LEU A 145 -11.85 -7.20 16.42
N TRP A 146 -11.47 -5.92 16.30
CA TRP A 146 -12.39 -4.78 16.22
C TRP A 146 -13.49 -4.92 15.15
N PRO A 147 -13.19 -5.31 13.89
CA PRO A 147 -14.21 -5.55 12.87
C PRO A 147 -15.05 -6.83 13.12
N LYS A 148 -14.73 -7.65 14.13
CA LYS A 148 -15.50 -8.83 14.53
C LYS A 148 -16.30 -8.65 15.84
N LEU A 149 -16.12 -7.54 16.56
CA LEU A 149 -16.87 -7.26 17.81
C LEU A 149 -18.30 -6.75 17.53
N PRO A 150 -19.26 -7.06 18.44
CA PRO A 150 -20.67 -6.67 18.32
C PRO A 150 -20.86 -5.14 18.31
N ALA A 151 -21.88 -4.68 17.57
CA ALA A 151 -22.14 -3.26 17.29
C ALA A 151 -22.27 -2.36 18.53
N ALA A 152 -22.63 -2.93 19.69
CA ALA A 152 -22.78 -2.19 20.95
C ALA A 152 -21.48 -1.57 21.50
N VAL A 153 -20.32 -2.13 21.16
CA VAL A 153 -18.99 -1.63 21.62
C VAL A 153 -18.36 -0.67 20.61
N ARG A 154 -18.91 -0.57 19.38
CA ARG A 154 -18.44 0.32 18.31
C ARG A 154 -18.94 1.76 18.41
N LEU A 155 -19.54 2.15 19.54
CA LEU A 155 -20.15 3.46 19.75
C LEU A 155 -19.15 4.55 20.20
N VAL A 156 -17.90 4.18 20.48
CA VAL A 156 -16.81 5.14 20.80
C VAL A 156 -15.96 5.31 19.54
N PRO A 157 -15.65 6.56 19.11
CA PRO A 157 -15.49 6.92 17.70
C PRO A 157 -14.17 6.40 17.11
N ALA A 158 -14.19 5.16 16.64
CA ALA A 158 -13.50 4.87 15.40
C ALA A 158 -14.20 5.69 14.29
N PRO A 159 -13.49 6.40 13.40
CA PRO A 159 -14.08 7.07 12.25
C PRO A 159 -14.69 6.00 11.34
N SER A 160 -15.91 5.58 11.67
CA SER A 160 -16.67 4.64 10.88
C SER A 160 -17.10 5.39 9.62
N PRO A 161 -16.72 4.93 8.41
CA PRO A 161 -17.20 5.56 7.18
C PRO A 161 -18.70 5.34 6.95
N ARG A 162 -19.36 4.53 7.80
CA ARG A 162 -20.74 4.08 7.58
C ARG A 162 -21.81 5.14 7.84
N SER A 163 -21.53 6.21 8.57
CA SER A 163 -22.51 7.29 8.77
C SER A 163 -22.41 8.40 7.72
N ALA A 164 -21.33 8.43 6.92
CA ALA A 164 -21.13 9.44 5.87
C ALA A 164 -21.30 8.90 4.45
N TRP A 165 -21.29 7.58 4.25
CA TRP A 165 -21.48 7.00 2.92
C TRP A 165 -22.95 6.61 2.71
N PRO A 166 -23.73 7.33 1.87
CA PRO A 166 -25.01 6.82 1.43
C PRO A 166 -24.82 5.44 0.77
N PRO A 167 -25.76 4.49 0.90
CA PRO A 167 -25.65 3.21 0.20
C PRO A 167 -25.38 3.51 -1.28
N PRO A 168 -24.44 2.79 -1.93
CA PRO A 168 -24.18 3.01 -3.35
C PRO A 168 -25.51 2.90 -4.08
N SER A 169 -25.94 4.01 -4.70
CA SER A 169 -27.10 3.99 -5.57
C SER A 169 -26.91 2.86 -6.59
N PRO A 170 -27.95 2.07 -6.90
CA PRO A 170 -27.84 1.05 -7.94
C PRO A 170 -27.19 1.71 -9.17
N PRO A 171 -26.16 1.09 -9.78
CA PRO A 171 -25.30 1.78 -10.75
C PRO A 171 -26.02 2.19 -12.04
N TRP A 172 -27.30 1.83 -12.21
CA TRP A 172 -28.06 2.07 -13.44
C TRP A 172 -29.54 2.28 -13.10
N PRO A 173 -30.18 3.36 -13.57
CA PRO A 173 -31.62 3.32 -13.80
C PRO A 173 -31.88 2.30 -14.91
N ASP A 174 -32.70 1.30 -14.63
CA ASP A 174 -33.38 0.41 -15.59
C ASP A 174 -32.76 0.36 -17.00
N CYS A 175 -31.83 -0.57 -17.24
CA CYS A 175 -31.46 -0.99 -18.59
C CYS A 175 -32.59 -1.82 -19.22
N ARG A 176 -33.78 -1.24 -19.36
CA ARG A 176 -34.83 -1.77 -20.24
C ARG A 176 -34.59 -1.17 -21.62
N PRO A 177 -34.42 -1.98 -22.68
CA PRO A 177 -34.29 -1.44 -24.02
C PRO A 177 -35.55 -0.61 -24.38
N PRO A 178 -35.41 0.60 -24.94
CA PRO A 178 -36.55 1.47 -25.26
C PRO A 178 -37.27 1.07 -26.57
N TRP A 179 -37.01 -0.13 -27.10
CA TRP A 179 -37.58 -0.57 -28.36
C TRP A 179 -38.89 -1.33 -28.10
N PRO A 180 -40.04 -0.86 -28.62
CA PRO A 180 -41.22 -1.70 -28.69
C PRO A 180 -40.92 -2.87 -29.64
N MET A 181 -41.27 -4.08 -29.21
CA MET A 181 -41.47 -5.21 -30.13
C MET A 181 -42.66 -4.91 -31.05
#